data_AF-A0A0Q7WL53-F1
#
_entry.id   AF-A0A0Q7WL53-F1
#
_cell.length_a   1.000
_cell.length_b   1.000
_cell.length_c   1.000
_cell.angle_alpha   90.00
_cell.angle_beta   90.00
_cell.angle_gamma   90.00
#
_symmetry.space_group_name_H-M   'P 1'
#
loop_
_entity.id
_entity.type
_entity.pdbx_description
1 polymer ?
#
loop_
_entity_poly.entity_id
_entity_poly.type
_entity_poly.pdbx_seq_one_letter_code
_entity_poly.pdbx_strand_id
1 'polypeptide(L)'
;MLNHDDEAAKPRFRPVPWTALETPQDVELWIAEHDLALKEHVGKQETGYGVCFSLAEGGDIYMQTTEGAVILDVTPEADWVEPLLCAIAGCEPPKGRVWTLPEDKLVQLILGLSVLIATTTLVVGHNFGRRRSY
;
A
#
# COMPACT_ATOMS: atom_id res chain seq x y z
N MET A 1 -36.21 17.34 5.72
CA MET A 1 -35.72 16.13 5.04
C MET A 1 -34.22 16.28 4.96
N LEU A 2 -33.47 15.63 5.85
CA LEU A 2 -32.02 15.78 5.93
C LEU A 2 -31.40 14.87 4.87
N ASN A 3 -30.82 15.46 3.83
CA ASN A 3 -29.92 14.77 2.92
C ASN A 3 -28.71 14.29 3.75
N HIS A 4 -28.64 12.98 4.00
CA HIS A 4 -27.39 12.30 4.29
C HIS A 4 -26.76 11.97 2.94
N ASP A 5 -26.19 13.00 2.30
CA ASP A 5 -25.09 12.74 1.38
C ASP A 5 -23.91 12.39 2.29
N ASP A 6 -23.65 11.09 2.39
CA ASP A 6 -22.37 10.56 2.84
C ASP A 6 -21.33 11.12 1.86
N GLU A 7 -20.85 12.33 2.16
CA GLU A 7 -19.78 12.99 1.46
C GLU A 7 -18.55 12.13 1.76
N ALA A 8 -18.38 11.06 0.98
CA ALA A 8 -17.19 10.23 0.97
C ALA A 8 -16.01 11.20 0.84
N ALA A 9 -15.37 11.47 1.98
CA ALA A 9 -14.47 12.59 2.14
C ALA A 9 -13.46 12.54 0.99
N LYS A 10 -13.46 13.58 0.17
CA LYS A 10 -12.58 13.68 -1.00
C LYS A 10 -11.18 13.27 -0.56
N PRO A 11 -10.53 12.28 -1.21
CA PRO A 11 -9.30 11.72 -0.70
C PRO A 11 -8.30 12.85 -0.53
N ARG A 12 -7.81 13.01 0.71
CA ARG A 12 -6.91 14.11 1.13
C ARG A 12 -5.71 14.19 0.20
N PHE A 13 -5.25 13.03 -0.26
CA PHE A 13 -4.18 12.88 -1.22
C PHE A 13 -4.76 12.50 -2.58
N ARG A 14 -4.18 13.06 -3.64
CA ARG A 14 -4.59 12.74 -5.00
C ARG A 14 -3.78 11.56 -5.53
N PRO A 15 -4.36 10.70 -6.36
CA PRO A 15 -3.62 9.65 -7.05
C PRO A 15 -2.57 10.29 -7.97
N VAL A 16 -1.35 9.74 -7.90
CA VAL A 16 -0.21 10.10 -8.74
C VAL A 16 0.02 8.96 -9.73
N PRO A 17 0.09 9.24 -11.05
CA PRO A 17 0.43 8.23 -12.04
C PRO A 17 1.75 7.54 -11.70
N TRP A 18 1.79 6.22 -11.85
CA TRP A 18 2.99 5.45 -11.57
C TRP A 18 3.99 5.56 -12.72
N THR A 19 5.26 5.78 -12.35
CA THR A 19 6.39 5.64 -13.26
C THR A 19 7.07 4.32 -12.94
N ALA A 20 7.18 3.43 -13.93
CA ALA A 20 7.81 2.14 -13.74
C ALA A 20 9.25 2.30 -13.23
N LEU A 21 9.59 1.52 -12.21
CA LEU A 21 10.89 1.46 -11.55
C LEU A 21 11.57 0.18 -12.03
N GLU A 22 12.76 0.32 -12.63
CA GLU A 22 13.44 -0.78 -13.30
C GLU A 22 14.59 -1.34 -12.47
N THR A 23 15.17 -0.51 -11.58
CA THR A 23 16.33 -0.88 -10.76
C THR A 23 16.05 -0.78 -9.26
N PRO A 24 16.75 -1.57 -8.43
CA PRO A 24 16.70 -1.42 -6.97
C PRO A 24 16.94 0.03 -6.50
N GLN A 25 17.83 0.75 -7.18
CA GLN A 25 18.18 2.13 -6.87
C GLN A 25 17.00 3.09 -7.10
N ASP A 26 16.23 2.88 -8.17
CA ASP A 26 15.01 3.67 -8.43
C ASP A 26 13.97 3.43 -7.33
N VAL A 27 13.88 2.20 -6.83
CA VAL A 27 13.00 1.84 -5.72
C VAL A 27 13.45 2.46 -4.41
N GLU A 28 14.74 2.42 -4.08
CA GLU A 28 15.26 3.08 -2.88
C GLU A 28 15.01 4.59 -2.91
N LEU A 29 15.17 5.23 -4.08
CA LEU A 29 14.83 6.63 -4.26
C LEU A 29 13.34 6.88 -4.02
N TRP A 30 12.47 6.07 -4.65
CA TRP A 30 11.03 6.17 -4.46
C TRP A 30 10.62 5.98 -2.99
N ILE A 31 11.22 5.03 -2.27
CA ILE A 31 10.99 4.81 -0.83
C ILE A 31 11.37 6.06 -0.03
N ALA A 32 12.54 6.67 -0.31
CA ALA A 32 12.99 7.86 0.39
C ALA A 32 12.08 9.08 0.13
N GLU A 33 11.65 9.28 -1.11
CA GLU A 33 10.69 10.33 -1.47
C GLU A 33 9.35 10.11 -0.80
N HIS A 34 8.88 8.86 -0.76
CA HIS A 34 7.64 8.48 -0.12
C HIS A 34 7.68 8.70 1.41
N ASP A 35 8.77 8.29 2.08
CA ASP A 35 8.96 8.49 3.52
C ASP A 35 9.01 9.99 3.88
N LEU A 36 9.68 10.80 3.05
CA LEU A 36 9.65 12.25 3.19
C LEU A 36 8.24 12.81 3.04
N ALA A 37 7.49 12.40 2.01
CA ALA A 37 6.12 12.86 1.79
C ALA A 37 5.18 12.46 2.95
N LEU A 38 5.34 11.26 3.51
CA LEU A 38 4.61 10.85 4.71
C LEU A 38 4.97 11.73 5.90
N LYS A 39 6.26 12.01 6.14
CA LYS A 39 6.70 12.90 7.23
C LYS A 39 6.16 14.32 7.09
N GLU A 40 6.07 14.84 5.88
CA GLU A 40 5.57 16.19 5.61
C GLU A 40 4.05 16.31 5.75
N HIS A 41 3.33 15.23 5.43
CA HIS A 41 1.87 15.29 5.33
C HIS A 41 1.11 14.55 6.43
N VAL A 42 1.71 13.59 7.13
CA VAL A 42 1.05 12.83 8.19
C VAL A 42 1.28 13.53 9.52
N GLY A 43 0.20 13.99 10.15
CA GLY A 43 0.23 14.59 11.47
C GLY A 43 0.66 13.60 12.54
N LYS A 44 1.31 14.08 13.61
CA LYS A 44 1.84 13.25 14.72
C LYS A 44 0.82 12.32 15.41
N GLN A 45 -0.47 12.55 15.23
CA GLN A 45 -1.57 11.78 15.81
C GLN A 45 -2.27 10.87 14.78
N GLU A 46 -1.92 10.99 13.49
CA GLU A 46 -2.50 10.16 12.45
C GLU A 46 -1.86 8.77 12.48
N THR A 47 -2.71 7.74 12.39
CA THR A 47 -2.31 6.34 12.39
C THR A 47 -2.87 5.65 11.16
N GLY A 48 -2.36 4.47 10.83
CA GLY A 48 -2.81 3.77 9.61
C GLY A 48 -2.41 4.53 8.34
N TYR A 49 -1.22 5.12 8.33
CA TYR A 49 -0.67 5.78 7.15
C TYR A 49 0.14 4.81 6.28
N GLY A 50 0.21 5.09 4.99
CA GLY A 50 0.93 4.25 4.02
C GLY A 50 0.65 4.65 2.57
N VAL A 51 0.76 3.68 1.67
CA VAL A 51 0.48 3.82 0.22
C VAL A 51 -0.67 2.94 -0.16
N CYS A 52 -1.54 3.43 -1.04
CA CYS A 52 -2.41 2.60 -1.85
C CYS A 52 -1.83 2.52 -3.26
N PHE A 53 -1.59 1.29 -3.73
CA PHE A 53 -1.25 0.98 -5.11
C PHE A 53 -2.53 0.54 -5.83
N SER A 54 -3.03 1.37 -6.75
CA SER A 54 -4.13 0.97 -7.63
C SER A 54 -3.57 0.31 -8.87
N LEU A 55 -3.99 -0.93 -9.12
CA LEU A 55 -3.46 -1.78 -10.19
C LEU A 55 -4.17 -1.48 -11.51
N ALA A 56 -3.43 -1.57 -12.62
CA ALA A 56 -3.93 -1.28 -13.96
C ALA A 56 -5.08 -2.22 -14.39
N GLU A 57 -4.97 -3.50 -14.03
CA GLU A 57 -5.96 -4.53 -14.36
C GLU A 57 -7.09 -4.65 -13.31
N GLY A 58 -7.09 -3.77 -12.30
CA GLY A 58 -8.11 -3.70 -11.26
C GLY A 58 -7.65 -4.22 -9.90
N GLY A 59 -8.29 -3.66 -8.87
CA GLY A 59 -7.97 -3.89 -7.47
C GLY A 59 -6.87 -2.97 -6.92
N ASP A 60 -6.81 -2.91 -5.61
CA ASP A 60 -5.87 -2.11 -4.84
C ASP A 60 -5.06 -2.96 -3.85
N ILE A 61 -3.82 -2.53 -3.62
CA ILE A 61 -2.95 -3.05 -2.57
C ILE A 61 -2.57 -1.88 -1.65
N TYR A 62 -3.00 -1.95 -0.40
CA TYR A 62 -2.59 -0.98 0.61
C TYR A 62 -1.32 -1.48 1.29
N MET A 63 -0.28 -0.67 1.33
CA MET A 63 1.00 -0.98 1.97
C MET A 63 1.28 -0.03 3.14
N GLN A 64 1.73 -0.61 4.25
CA GLN A 64 2.32 0.12 5.37
C GLN A 64 3.67 -0.49 5.74
N THR A 65 4.69 0.36 5.87
CA THR A 65 5.96 -0.02 6.49
C THR A 65 5.86 0.19 8.01
N THR A 66 6.34 -0.80 8.76
CA THR A 66 6.44 -0.78 10.23
C THR A 66 7.87 -1.17 10.62
N GLU A 67 8.22 -1.03 11.90
CA GLU A 67 9.53 -1.49 12.39
C GLU A 67 9.68 -3.00 12.18
N GLY A 68 10.52 -3.42 11.23
CA GLY A 68 10.79 -4.83 10.95
C GLY A 68 9.92 -5.50 9.87
N ALA A 69 8.86 -4.86 9.38
CA ALA A 69 7.91 -5.53 8.49
C ALA A 69 7.16 -4.59 7.53
N VAL A 70 6.81 -5.15 6.37
CA VAL A 70 5.89 -4.56 5.39
C VAL A 70 4.55 -5.27 5.53
N ILE A 71 3.50 -4.50 5.78
CA ILE A 71 2.12 -4.99 5.84
C ILE A 71 1.44 -4.62 4.53
N LEU A 72 0.82 -5.60 3.87
CA LEU A 72 -0.02 -5.39 2.70
C LEU A 72 -1.45 -5.79 3.04
N ASP A 73 -2.42 -5.00 2.60
CA ASP A 73 -3.84 -5.36 2.61
C ASP A 73 -4.32 -5.37 1.16
N VAL A 74 -4.59 -6.56 0.65
CA VAL A 74 -4.92 -6.83 -0.75
C VAL A 74 -6.43 -6.91 -0.87
N THR A 75 -7.00 -6.02 -1.67
CA THR A 75 -8.45 -6.06 -1.95
C THR A 75 -8.84 -7.35 -2.70
N PRO A 76 -10.09 -7.83 -2.59
CA PRO A 76 -10.55 -9.02 -3.31
C PRO A 76 -10.38 -8.93 -4.84
N GLU A 77 -10.48 -7.72 -5.38
CA GLU A 77 -10.32 -7.45 -6.81
C GLU A 77 -8.85 -7.61 -7.25
N ALA A 78 -7.91 -7.55 -6.31
CA ALA A 78 -6.48 -7.76 -6.52
C ALA A 78 -6.00 -9.18 -6.16
N ASP A 79 -6.89 -10.14 -5.87
CA ASP A 79 -6.53 -11.53 -5.52
C ASP A 79 -5.66 -12.23 -6.58
N TRP A 80 -5.78 -11.81 -7.83
CA TRP A 80 -4.94 -12.29 -8.93
C TRP A 80 -3.44 -11.99 -8.75
N VAL A 81 -3.04 -11.07 -7.86
CA VAL A 81 -1.62 -10.81 -7.53
C VAL A 81 -1.03 -11.78 -6.53
N GLU A 82 -1.83 -12.63 -5.88
CA GLU A 82 -1.38 -13.59 -4.87
C GLU A 82 -0.17 -14.44 -5.32
N PRO A 83 -0.09 -14.98 -6.56
CA PRO A 83 1.07 -15.75 -6.99
C PRO A 83 2.37 -14.97 -6.97
N LEU A 84 2.32 -13.67 -7.28
CA LEU A 84 3.48 -12.77 -7.23
C LEU A 84 3.86 -12.51 -5.77
N LEU A 85 2.89 -12.26 -4.90
CA LEU A 85 3.13 -12.07 -3.47
C LEU A 85 3.74 -13.33 -2.82
N CYS A 86 3.22 -14.51 -3.12
CA CYS A 86 3.80 -15.80 -2.71
C CYS A 86 5.26 -15.94 -3.16
N ALA A 87 5.57 -15.58 -4.41
CA ALA A 87 6.92 -15.69 -4.94
C ALA A 87 7.92 -14.77 -4.20
N ILE A 88 7.50 -13.55 -3.84
CA ILE A 88 8.33 -12.60 -3.08
C ILE A 88 8.42 -13.01 -1.60
N ALA A 89 7.30 -13.39 -1.00
CA ALA A 89 7.21 -13.79 0.40
C ALA A 89 7.96 -15.10 0.68
N GLY A 90 7.98 -16.02 -0.29
CA GLY A 90 8.52 -17.36 -0.11
C GLY A 90 7.67 -18.24 0.81
N CYS A 91 6.38 -17.94 0.96
CA CYS A 91 5.45 -18.68 1.81
C CYS A 91 4.06 -18.84 1.16
N GLU A 92 3.23 -19.70 1.77
CA GLU A 92 1.83 -19.87 1.39
C GLU A 92 0.99 -18.62 1.71
N PRO A 93 -0.08 -18.35 0.95
CA PRO A 93 -0.93 -17.18 1.17
C PRO A 93 -1.60 -17.26 2.56
N PRO A 94 -1.74 -16.11 3.25
CA PRO A 94 -2.46 -16.05 4.51
C PRO A 94 -3.95 -16.38 4.33
N LYS A 95 -4.64 -16.78 5.39
CA LYS A 95 -6.10 -17.06 5.36
C LYS A 95 -6.99 -15.81 5.21
N GLY A 96 -6.42 -14.67 4.84
CA GLY A 96 -7.10 -13.38 4.76
C GLY A 96 -6.35 -12.40 3.85
N ARG A 97 -6.84 -11.17 3.78
CA ARG A 97 -6.35 -10.13 2.86
C ARG A 97 -5.03 -9.50 3.26
N VAL A 98 -4.62 -9.70 4.52
CA VAL A 98 -3.45 -9.04 5.10
C VAL A 98 -2.23 -9.94 5.01
N TRP A 99 -1.22 -9.47 4.29
CA TRP A 99 0.09 -10.08 4.18
C TRP A 99 1.08 -9.35 5.08
N THR A 100 1.94 -10.10 5.75
CA THR A 100 3.06 -9.55 6.52
C THR A 100 4.35 -10.11 5.95
N LEU A 101 5.18 -9.23 5.41
CA LEU A 101 6.46 -9.56 4.80
C LEU A 101 7.59 -8.96 5.65
N PRO A 102 8.77 -9.60 5.72
CA PRO A 102 9.92 -8.98 6.35
C PRO A 102 10.39 -7.77 5.53
N GLU A 103 10.97 -6.77 6.20
CA GLU A 103 11.35 -5.49 5.57
C GLU A 103 12.34 -5.64 4.39
N ASP A 104 13.19 -6.67 4.39
CA ASP A 104 14.15 -6.94 3.30
C ASP A 104 13.46 -7.24 1.96
N LYS A 105 12.17 -7.57 1.98
CA LYS A 105 11.36 -7.84 0.78
C LYS A 105 10.79 -6.58 0.16
N LEU A 106 10.89 -5.42 0.81
CA LEU A 106 10.26 -4.19 0.32
C LEU A 106 10.74 -3.85 -1.09
N VAL A 107 12.05 -3.88 -1.34
CA VAL A 107 12.60 -3.53 -2.66
C VAL A 107 12.13 -4.51 -3.74
N GLN A 108 12.18 -5.82 -3.46
CA GLN A 108 11.72 -6.85 -4.38
C GLN A 108 10.22 -6.76 -4.66
N LEU A 109 9.44 -6.43 -3.62
CA LEU A 109 8.00 -6.22 -3.73
C LEU A 109 7.66 -5.07 -4.66
N ILE A 110 8.27 -3.89 -4.44
CA ILE A 110 7.99 -2.71 -5.27
C ILE A 110 8.43 -2.95 -6.71
N LEU A 111 9.58 -3.60 -6.95
CA LEU A 111 10.00 -3.98 -8.31
C LEU A 111 8.99 -4.91 -8.97
N GLY A 112 8.55 -5.96 -8.28
CA GLY A 112 7.59 -6.92 -8.81
C GLY A 112 6.23 -6.28 -9.12
N LEU A 113 5.75 -5.39 -8.26
CA LEU A 113 4.49 -4.68 -8.46
C LEU A 113 4.60 -3.55 -9.49
N SER A 114 5.80 -3.02 -9.76
CA SER A 114 6.00 -1.83 -10.57
C SER A 114 5.33 -1.88 -11.95
N VAL A 115 5.30 -3.07 -12.56
CA VAL A 115 4.68 -3.28 -13.88
C VAL A 115 3.15 -3.41 -13.83
N LEU A 116 2.58 -3.57 -12.65
CA LEU A 116 1.14 -3.75 -12.42
C LEU A 116 0.45 -2.47 -11.92
N ILE A 117 1.21 -1.53 -11.36
CA ILE A 117 0.67 -0.33 -10.74
C ILE A 117 0.29 0.69 -11.82
N ALA A 118 -0.95 1.18 -11.77
CA ALA A 118 -1.38 2.33 -12.56
C ALA A 118 -1.15 3.65 -11.83
N THR A 119 -1.51 3.70 -10.54
CA THR A 119 -1.35 4.91 -9.72
C THR A 119 -0.98 4.58 -8.28
N THR A 120 -0.41 5.57 -7.60
CA THR A 120 -0.15 5.54 -6.17
C THR A 120 -0.86 6.67 -5.47
N THR A 121 -1.41 6.40 -4.28
CA THR A 121 -2.06 7.40 -3.45
C THR A 121 -1.57 7.25 -2.02
N LEU A 122 -1.15 8.34 -1.38
CA LEU A 122 -0.90 8.31 0.06
C LEU A 122 -2.21 8.09 0.80
N VAL A 123 -2.20 7.24 1.82
CA VAL A 123 -3.39 6.96 2.64
C VAL A 123 -3.09 7.23 4.10
N VAL A 124 -4.13 7.61 4.85
CA VAL A 124 -4.15 7.78 6.31
C VAL A 124 -5.43 7.16 6.86
N GLY A 125 -5.40 6.64 8.08
CA GLY A 125 -6.56 6.00 8.70
C GLY A 125 -6.94 4.63 8.12
N HIS A 126 -6.11 4.04 7.24
CA HIS A 126 -6.37 2.70 6.71
C HIS A 126 -6.15 1.63 7.77
N ASN A 127 -7.02 0.63 7.79
CA ASN A 127 -6.91 -0.46 8.74
C ASN A 127 -6.06 -1.61 8.16
N PHE A 128 -4.75 -1.54 8.37
CA PHE A 128 -3.78 -2.57 7.99
C PHE A 128 -3.87 -3.84 8.88
N GLY A 129 -5.06 -4.44 9.01
CA GLY A 129 -5.28 -5.62 9.85
C GLY A 129 -5.16 -5.38 11.36
N ARG A 130 -5.06 -4.13 11.81
CA ARG A 130 -5.13 -3.80 13.24
C ARG A 130 -6.55 -4.07 13.71
N ARG A 131 -6.75 -5.15 14.48
CA ARG A 131 -7.99 -5.33 15.25
C ARG A 131 -8.21 -4.05 16.06
N ARG A 132 -9.37 -3.40 15.89
CA ARG A 132 -9.84 -2.39 16.83
C ARG A 132 -9.94 -3.08 18.20
N SER A 133 -8.95 -2.85 19.07
CA SER A 133 -9.07 -3.14 20.49
C SER A 133 -10.12 -2.17 21.02
N TYR A 134 -11.31 -2.68 21.35
CA TYR A 134 -12.34 -1.95 22.10
C TYR A 134 -12.11 -2.18 23.59
#